data_AF-A0A7W9PRX0-F1
#
_entry.id   AF-A0A7W9PRX0-F1
#
_cell.length_a   1.000
_cell.length_b   1.000
_cell.length_c   1.000
_cell.angle_alpha   90.00
_cell.angle_beta   90.00
_cell.angle_gamma   90.00
#
_symmetry.space_group_name_H-M   'P 1'
#
loop_
_entity.id
_entity.type
_entity.pdbx_description
1 polymer ?
#
loop_
_entity_poly.entity_id
_entity_poly.type
_entity_poly.pdbx_seq_one_letter_code
_entity_poly.pdbx_strand_id
1 'polypeptide(L)'
;MTRDDLDTLFASPAALLAAAPEGLRDLPAAGGGAGREAYAQAVTILDGAEVPRAEFASWLHFGAKVLGHDAYADLVAEAEPGMPWRTVWAWWRPVGAYRAKPNLSGDADVEVHEGPDGRLLLKLWSQWTQERWLDPATGERVPAPADGEFAERPYDALDEGPVLFDPDDDHGLHQPDAWEEPAPLGGDRVMFFEPRGVVVLERNGTAADGQISSEAVSWGSGAPWFAGPTAAEAPLDAARLEEAFDADGMVLLTPDQLPAALTHAPTRDLAVTAGLPTWFAAGVATFTLAWADGKAQGLEPDENGLLHLGTFELAYGDIGRVLVHPETGAVSMVRNGEGPFPFARDTETFVRLLETVYRFMSACWSPYPGEYGKRDFLSEVAALEPLSVDEEAPAENVWEHLFAAILELSPWGF
;
A
#
# COMPACT_ATOMS: atom_id res chain seq x y z
N MET A 1 15.52 -31.79 0.18
CA MET A 1 15.56 -31.41 -1.24
C MET A 1 16.75 -30.51 -1.48
N THR A 2 17.35 -30.57 -2.68
CA THR A 2 18.36 -29.59 -3.10
C THR A 2 17.68 -28.26 -3.47
N ARG A 3 18.48 -27.20 -3.68
CA ARG A 3 17.94 -25.90 -4.16
C ARG A 3 17.27 -26.04 -5.53
N ASP A 4 17.89 -26.78 -6.44
CA ASP A 4 17.37 -27.00 -7.80
C ASP A 4 16.07 -27.81 -7.79
N ASP A 5 15.94 -28.76 -6.87
CA ASP A 5 14.68 -29.51 -6.67
C ASP A 5 13.55 -28.59 -6.18
N LEU A 6 13.87 -27.64 -5.29
CA LEU A 6 12.92 -26.65 -4.79
C LEU A 6 12.52 -25.67 -5.90
N ASP A 7 13.48 -25.17 -6.66
CA ASP A 7 13.20 -24.23 -7.76
C ASP A 7 12.33 -24.90 -8.83
N THR A 8 12.57 -26.18 -9.13
CA THR A 8 11.72 -26.98 -10.04
C THR A 8 10.31 -27.18 -9.48
N LEU A 9 10.20 -27.47 -8.18
CA LEU A 9 8.90 -27.65 -7.52
C LEU A 9 8.05 -26.37 -7.58
N PHE A 10 8.62 -25.23 -7.18
CA PHE A 10 7.91 -23.95 -7.16
C PHE A 10 7.69 -23.35 -8.55
N ALA A 11 8.44 -23.77 -9.57
CA ALA A 11 8.15 -23.39 -10.96
C ALA A 11 6.90 -24.07 -11.54
N SER A 12 6.38 -25.14 -10.90
CA SER A 12 5.25 -25.92 -11.39
C SER A 12 4.11 -25.95 -10.36
N PRO A 13 3.06 -25.12 -10.54
CA PRO A 13 1.89 -25.15 -9.65
C PRO A 13 1.28 -26.53 -9.50
N ALA A 14 1.23 -27.33 -10.58
CA ALA A 14 0.71 -28.70 -10.54
C ALA A 14 1.56 -29.61 -9.63
N ALA A 15 2.88 -29.48 -9.67
CA ALA A 15 3.77 -30.24 -8.80
C ALA A 15 3.68 -29.77 -7.35
N LEU A 16 3.61 -28.45 -7.13
CA LEU A 16 3.45 -27.84 -5.81
C LEU A 16 2.16 -28.29 -5.13
N LEU A 17 1.01 -28.20 -5.82
CA LEU A 17 -0.30 -28.61 -5.29
C LEU A 17 -0.44 -30.12 -5.13
N ALA A 18 0.40 -30.93 -5.80
CA ALA A 18 0.44 -32.38 -5.64
C ALA A 18 1.39 -32.84 -4.52
N ALA A 19 2.28 -31.96 -4.05
CA ALA A 19 3.18 -32.26 -2.95
C ALA A 19 2.41 -32.33 -1.63
N ALA A 20 2.82 -33.25 -0.76
CA ALA A 20 2.22 -33.39 0.56
C ALA A 20 2.54 -32.16 1.42
N PRO A 21 1.56 -31.55 2.11
CA PRO A 21 1.77 -30.36 2.94
C PRO A 21 2.88 -30.53 3.97
N GLU A 22 3.03 -31.74 4.55
CA GLU A 22 4.09 -32.04 5.53
C GLU A 22 5.49 -31.84 4.97
N GLY A 23 5.69 -32.04 3.66
CA GLY A 23 6.96 -31.80 2.98
C GLY A 23 7.19 -30.35 2.57
N LEU A 24 6.15 -29.51 2.61
CA LEU A 24 6.18 -28.09 2.24
C LEU A 24 6.32 -27.17 3.47
N ARG A 25 5.74 -27.55 4.61
CA ARG A 25 5.73 -26.78 5.87
C ARG A 25 7.10 -26.31 6.35
N ASP A 26 8.13 -27.14 6.14
CA ASP A 26 9.50 -26.86 6.59
C ASP A 26 10.36 -26.19 5.50
N LEU A 27 9.79 -25.89 4.33
CA LEU A 27 10.54 -25.27 3.24
C LEU A 27 10.66 -23.76 3.48
N PRO A 28 11.84 -23.16 3.24
CA PRO A 28 11.97 -21.73 3.31
C PRO A 28 11.10 -21.08 2.23
N ALA A 29 10.08 -20.35 2.67
CA ALA A 29 9.20 -19.54 1.82
C ALA A 29 9.97 -18.41 1.10
N ALA A 30 11.14 -18.02 1.63
CA ALA A 30 12.05 -17.05 1.03
C ALA A 30 13.01 -17.70 0.02
N GLY A 31 13.24 -17.06 -1.13
CA GLY A 31 14.20 -17.58 -2.11
C GLY A 31 14.17 -16.97 -3.52
N GLY A 32 13.21 -16.08 -3.80
CA GLY A 32 13.02 -15.43 -5.10
C GLY A 32 12.32 -16.33 -6.13
N GLY A 33 11.58 -15.70 -7.03
CA GLY A 33 10.86 -16.37 -8.11
C GLY A 33 9.37 -16.52 -7.82
N ALA A 34 8.55 -16.38 -8.88
CA ALA A 34 7.11 -16.19 -8.79
C ALA A 34 6.39 -17.22 -7.90
N GLY A 35 6.71 -18.51 -8.02
CA GLY A 35 6.01 -19.54 -7.26
C GLY A 35 6.37 -19.61 -5.78
N ARG A 36 7.62 -19.33 -5.41
CA ARG A 36 8.01 -19.23 -4.00
C ARG A 36 7.39 -18.01 -3.36
N GLU A 37 7.41 -16.88 -4.06
CA GLU A 37 6.82 -15.64 -3.59
C GLU A 37 5.30 -15.78 -3.43
N ALA A 38 4.59 -16.32 -4.42
CA ALA A 38 3.15 -16.57 -4.34
C ALA A 38 2.80 -17.55 -3.20
N TYR A 39 3.59 -18.61 -3.03
CA TYR A 39 3.43 -19.55 -1.91
C TYR A 39 3.61 -18.85 -0.57
N ALA A 40 4.64 -18.02 -0.41
CA ALA A 40 4.89 -17.25 0.81
C ALA A 40 3.72 -16.32 1.16
N GLN A 41 3.16 -15.62 0.17
CA GLN A 41 1.96 -14.80 0.37
C GLN A 41 0.79 -15.65 0.88
N ALA A 42 0.49 -16.76 0.20
CA ALA A 42 -0.63 -17.64 0.54
C ALA A 42 -0.53 -18.21 1.96
N VAL A 43 0.62 -18.77 2.35
CA VAL A 43 0.78 -19.39 3.68
C VAL A 43 0.85 -18.38 4.82
N THR A 44 1.28 -17.13 4.57
CA THR A 44 1.20 -16.08 5.58
C THR A 44 -0.21 -15.54 5.75
N ILE A 45 -0.98 -15.41 4.67
CA ILE A 45 -2.39 -14.99 4.75
C ILE A 45 -3.23 -16.03 5.50
N LEU A 46 -3.03 -17.31 5.19
CA LEU A 46 -3.75 -18.42 5.83
C LEU A 46 -3.34 -18.64 7.29
N ASP A 47 -2.14 -18.21 7.69
CA ASP A 47 -1.59 -18.36 9.05
C ASP A 47 -1.81 -19.74 9.69
N GLY A 48 -1.55 -20.78 8.90
CA GLY A 48 -1.71 -22.16 9.35
C GLY A 48 -3.13 -22.71 9.32
N ALA A 49 -4.13 -21.95 8.86
CA ALA A 49 -5.48 -22.43 8.60
C ALA A 49 -5.48 -23.71 7.75
N GLU A 50 -6.39 -24.63 8.10
CA GLU A 50 -6.56 -25.88 7.38
C GLU A 50 -7.52 -25.64 6.22
N VAL A 51 -7.00 -25.70 4.99
CA VAL A 51 -7.79 -25.50 3.78
C VAL A 51 -7.59 -26.65 2.79
N PRO A 52 -8.61 -26.99 2.00
CA PRO A 52 -8.49 -27.95 0.91
C PRO A 52 -7.50 -27.47 -0.15
N ARG A 53 -6.96 -28.40 -0.94
CA ARG A 53 -6.06 -28.09 -2.07
C ARG A 53 -6.65 -27.07 -3.06
N ALA A 54 -7.94 -27.19 -3.40
CA ALA A 54 -8.60 -26.30 -4.34
C ALA A 54 -8.67 -24.85 -3.83
N GLU A 55 -8.93 -24.69 -2.55
CA GLU A 55 -8.94 -23.38 -1.92
C GLU A 55 -7.51 -22.84 -1.76
N PHE A 56 -6.55 -23.66 -1.36
CA PHE A 56 -5.14 -23.26 -1.33
C PHE A 56 -4.65 -22.77 -2.70
N ALA A 57 -5.09 -23.39 -3.79
CA ALA A 57 -4.79 -22.90 -5.14
C ALA A 57 -5.39 -21.52 -5.41
N SER A 58 -6.54 -21.18 -4.84
CA SER A 58 -7.14 -19.85 -4.94
C SER A 58 -6.29 -18.80 -4.21
N TRP A 59 -5.79 -19.12 -3.01
CA TRP A 59 -4.84 -18.27 -2.28
C TRP A 59 -3.48 -18.13 -2.96
N LEU A 60 -2.98 -19.20 -3.58
CA LEU A 60 -1.76 -19.16 -4.39
C LEU A 60 -1.94 -18.28 -5.64
N HIS A 61 -3.10 -18.38 -6.29
CA HIS A 61 -3.49 -17.53 -7.41
C HIS A 61 -3.59 -16.07 -6.98
N PHE A 62 -4.25 -15.78 -5.86
CA PHE A 62 -4.32 -14.45 -5.25
C PHE A 62 -2.92 -13.89 -4.98
N GLY A 63 -2.05 -14.63 -4.28
CA GLY A 63 -0.68 -14.22 -3.99
C GLY A 63 0.12 -13.89 -5.26
N ALA A 64 -0.03 -14.68 -6.32
CA ALA A 64 0.59 -14.41 -7.62
C ALA A 64 0.08 -13.11 -8.25
N LYS A 65 -1.25 -12.87 -8.24
CA LYS A 65 -1.86 -11.64 -8.79
C LYS A 65 -1.46 -10.39 -8.01
N VAL A 66 -1.42 -10.46 -6.68
CA VAL A 66 -0.96 -9.37 -5.79
C VAL A 66 0.47 -8.95 -6.12
N LEU A 67 1.33 -9.91 -6.47
CA LEU A 67 2.72 -9.67 -6.83
C LEU A 67 2.94 -9.31 -8.31
N GLY A 68 1.88 -9.30 -9.14
CA GLY A 68 1.97 -9.07 -10.58
C GLY A 68 2.53 -10.24 -11.40
N HIS A 69 2.53 -11.45 -10.84
CA HIS A 69 2.98 -12.67 -11.52
C HIS A 69 1.86 -13.31 -12.33
N ASP A 70 1.25 -12.57 -13.27
CA ASP A 70 0.07 -13.02 -14.04
C ASP A 70 0.31 -14.35 -14.76
N ALA A 71 1.47 -14.53 -15.37
CA ALA A 71 1.82 -15.78 -16.06
C ALA A 71 1.87 -16.99 -15.10
N TYR A 72 2.27 -16.78 -13.84
CA TYR A 72 2.24 -17.85 -12.84
C TYR A 72 0.82 -18.09 -12.33
N ALA A 73 0.02 -17.03 -12.16
CA ALA A 73 -1.40 -17.14 -11.80
C ALA A 73 -2.17 -17.98 -12.84
N ASP A 74 -1.93 -17.76 -14.14
CA ASP A 74 -2.52 -18.56 -15.22
C ASP A 74 -2.16 -20.05 -15.09
N LEU A 75 -0.89 -20.36 -14.79
CA LEU A 75 -0.45 -21.74 -14.56
C LEU A 75 -1.11 -22.37 -13.33
N VAL A 76 -1.38 -21.60 -12.27
CA VAL A 76 -2.14 -22.08 -11.10
C VAL A 76 -3.58 -22.41 -11.52
N ALA A 77 -4.20 -21.54 -12.31
CA ALA A 77 -5.57 -21.73 -12.79
C ALA A 77 -5.73 -22.94 -13.74
N GLU A 78 -4.70 -23.23 -14.54
CA GLU A 78 -4.63 -24.45 -15.34
C GLU A 78 -4.42 -25.71 -14.49
N ALA A 79 -3.59 -25.62 -13.45
CA ALA A 79 -3.25 -26.74 -12.57
C ALA A 79 -4.40 -27.16 -11.64
N GLU A 80 -5.27 -26.22 -11.27
CA GLU A 80 -6.44 -26.48 -10.44
C GLU A 80 -7.70 -25.77 -10.97
N PRO A 81 -8.37 -26.33 -11.99
CA PRO A 81 -9.60 -25.75 -12.53
C PRO A 81 -10.75 -25.70 -11.51
N GLY A 82 -10.67 -26.51 -10.45
CA GLY A 82 -11.65 -26.61 -9.37
C GLY A 82 -11.49 -25.58 -8.25
N MET A 83 -10.68 -24.53 -8.43
CA MET A 83 -10.63 -23.43 -7.47
C MET A 83 -12.03 -22.85 -7.22
N PRO A 84 -12.46 -22.65 -5.96
CA PRO A 84 -13.75 -22.06 -5.63
C PRO A 84 -13.92 -20.63 -6.13
N TRP A 85 -12.82 -19.89 -6.26
CA TRP A 85 -12.81 -18.53 -6.78
C TRP A 85 -11.49 -18.21 -7.48
N ARG A 86 -11.51 -17.18 -8.33
CA ARG A 86 -10.33 -16.67 -9.04
C ARG A 86 -10.18 -15.18 -8.79
N THR A 87 -8.95 -14.72 -8.67
CA THR A 87 -8.66 -13.29 -8.58
C THR A 87 -8.65 -12.68 -9.98
N VAL A 88 -9.61 -11.81 -10.29
CA VAL A 88 -9.62 -11.08 -11.57
C VAL A 88 -8.45 -10.10 -11.58
N TRP A 89 -8.35 -9.27 -10.53
CA TRP A 89 -7.24 -8.37 -10.25
C TRP A 89 -7.22 -8.06 -8.75
N ALA A 90 -6.05 -7.66 -8.26
CA ALA A 90 -5.86 -7.27 -6.87
C ALA A 90 -4.93 -6.07 -6.79
N TRP A 91 -5.42 -5.01 -6.17
CA TRP A 91 -4.67 -3.83 -5.76
C TRP A 91 -4.48 -3.93 -4.25
N TRP A 92 -3.58 -4.84 -3.87
CA TRP A 92 -3.46 -5.32 -2.50
C TRP A 92 -2.02 -5.22 -2.02
N ARG A 93 -1.81 -4.87 -0.75
CA ARG A 93 -0.49 -4.80 -0.13
C ARG A 93 0.12 -6.20 -0.05
N PRO A 94 1.27 -6.47 -0.69
CA PRO A 94 1.96 -7.73 -0.47
C PRO A 94 2.46 -7.84 0.97
N VAL A 95 2.39 -9.05 1.52
CA VAL A 95 2.97 -9.42 2.81
C VAL A 95 4.46 -9.05 2.82
N GLY A 96 4.89 -8.32 3.86
CA GLY A 96 6.27 -7.89 4.07
C GLY A 96 6.72 -6.72 3.20
N ALA A 97 5.93 -6.25 2.22
CA ALA A 97 6.28 -5.10 1.38
C ALA A 97 6.03 -3.77 2.09
N TYR A 98 5.14 -3.77 3.09
CA TYR A 98 4.69 -2.58 3.81
C TYR A 98 4.19 -1.47 2.89
N ARG A 99 3.63 -1.76 1.73
CA ARG A 99 3.22 -0.74 0.75
C ARG A 99 1.88 -1.09 0.13
N ALA A 100 0.86 -0.29 0.41
CA ALA A 100 -0.49 -0.46 -0.12
C ALA A 100 -0.70 0.41 -1.37
N LYS A 101 -1.47 -0.10 -2.34
CA LYS A 101 -1.91 0.66 -3.53
C LYS A 101 -3.40 0.41 -3.81
N PRO A 102 -4.28 1.42 -3.69
CA PRO A 102 -4.13 2.63 -2.87
C PRO A 102 -3.84 2.30 -1.41
N ASN A 103 -3.37 3.30 -0.68
CA ASN A 103 -3.43 3.26 0.76
C ASN A 103 -4.86 3.60 1.20
N LEU A 104 -5.65 2.56 1.49
CA LEU A 104 -7.02 2.67 2.05
C LEU A 104 -7.03 2.69 3.58
N SER A 105 -5.89 3.00 4.20
CA SER A 105 -5.85 3.24 5.63
C SER A 105 -6.59 4.55 5.93
N GLY A 106 -7.35 4.57 7.01
CA GLY A 106 -8.03 5.77 7.49
C GLY A 106 -9.53 5.62 7.51
N ASP A 107 -10.21 6.76 7.46
CA ASP A 107 -11.54 6.83 6.88
C ASP A 107 -11.40 6.63 5.36
N ALA A 108 -11.88 5.51 4.84
CA ALA A 108 -11.75 5.12 3.44
C ALA A 108 -12.97 4.31 3.02
N ASP A 109 -13.36 4.45 1.76
CA ASP A 109 -14.50 3.73 1.20
C ASP A 109 -14.30 3.41 -0.29
N VAL A 110 -15.04 2.42 -0.77
CA VAL A 110 -15.12 2.05 -2.17
C VAL A 110 -16.58 1.94 -2.59
N GLU A 111 -17.00 2.92 -3.39
CA GLU A 111 -18.36 3.03 -3.90
C GLU A 111 -18.47 2.37 -5.29
N VAL A 112 -19.54 1.62 -5.53
CA VAL A 112 -19.87 1.10 -6.87
C VAL A 112 -20.79 2.10 -7.57
N HIS A 113 -20.39 2.55 -8.75
CA HIS A 113 -21.11 3.52 -9.56
C HIS A 113 -21.58 2.88 -10.87
N GLU A 114 -22.83 3.09 -11.25
CA GLU A 114 -23.45 2.51 -12.44
C GLU A 114 -23.89 3.58 -13.44
N GLY A 115 -23.50 3.38 -14.70
CA GLY A 115 -23.88 4.22 -15.83
C GLY A 115 -25.18 3.76 -16.48
N PRO A 116 -25.79 4.59 -17.36
CA PRO A 116 -27.07 4.28 -18.00
C PRO A 116 -27.03 3.08 -18.96
N ASP A 117 -25.84 2.65 -19.37
CA ASP A 117 -25.59 1.45 -20.18
C ASP A 117 -25.31 0.19 -19.33
N GLY A 118 -25.40 0.28 -18.00
CA GLY A 118 -25.08 -0.78 -17.07
C GLY A 118 -23.58 -0.98 -16.83
N ARG A 119 -22.73 -0.09 -17.36
CA ARG A 119 -21.30 -0.11 -17.05
C ARG A 119 -21.08 0.25 -15.58
N LEU A 120 -20.19 -0.48 -14.93
CA LEU A 120 -19.79 -0.21 -13.55
C LEU A 120 -18.42 0.48 -13.51
N LEU A 121 -18.26 1.37 -12.55
CA LEU A 121 -17.00 1.96 -12.12
C LEU A 121 -16.88 1.87 -10.60
N LEU A 122 -15.66 1.73 -10.11
CA LEU A 122 -15.37 1.81 -8.68
C LEU A 122 -14.80 3.18 -8.36
N LYS A 123 -15.38 3.89 -7.41
CA LYS A 123 -14.81 5.12 -6.84
C LYS A 123 -14.18 4.79 -5.50
N LEU A 124 -12.87 4.97 -5.41
CA LEU A 124 -12.08 4.72 -4.22
C LEU A 124 -11.65 6.06 -3.64
N TRP A 125 -11.78 6.22 -2.33
CA TRP A 125 -11.26 7.39 -1.65
C TRP A 125 -10.78 7.03 -0.24
N SER A 126 -9.83 7.81 0.27
CA SER A 126 -9.47 7.77 1.70
C SER A 126 -9.13 9.17 2.20
N GLN A 127 -9.17 9.38 3.51
CA GLN A 127 -8.92 10.66 4.15
C GLN A 127 -7.60 11.32 3.73
N TRP A 128 -6.59 10.53 3.38
CA TRP A 128 -5.25 11.01 3.03
C TRP A 128 -4.84 10.74 1.58
N THR A 129 -5.70 10.14 0.76
CA THR A 129 -5.40 9.91 -0.66
C THR A 129 -6.45 10.55 -1.54
N GLN A 130 -6.04 10.93 -2.75
CA GLN A 130 -6.97 11.48 -3.72
C GLN A 130 -7.97 10.41 -4.18
N GLU A 131 -9.14 10.87 -4.59
CA GLU A 131 -10.16 10.02 -5.22
C GLU A 131 -9.59 9.35 -6.48
N ARG A 132 -9.90 8.06 -6.66
CA ARG A 132 -9.50 7.27 -7.82
C ARG A 132 -10.68 6.52 -8.39
N TRP A 133 -10.72 6.40 -9.71
CA TRP A 133 -11.74 5.63 -10.42
C TRP A 133 -11.12 4.44 -11.10
N LEU A 134 -11.72 3.25 -10.91
CA LEU A 134 -11.24 2.01 -11.51
C LEU A 134 -12.31 1.34 -12.37
N ASP A 135 -11.85 0.67 -13.44
CA ASP A 135 -12.67 -0.29 -14.18
C ASP A 135 -12.71 -1.62 -13.40
N PRO A 136 -13.88 -2.08 -12.91
CA PRO A 136 -13.99 -3.31 -12.13
C PRO A 136 -13.61 -4.57 -12.91
N ALA A 137 -13.56 -4.54 -14.25
CA ALA A 137 -13.16 -5.69 -15.04
C ALA A 137 -11.64 -5.89 -15.09
N THR A 138 -10.86 -4.82 -14.97
CA THR A 138 -9.40 -4.86 -15.19
C THR A 138 -8.59 -4.33 -14.00
N GLY A 139 -9.21 -3.54 -13.12
CA GLY A 139 -8.53 -2.80 -12.06
C GLY A 139 -7.71 -1.62 -12.59
N GLU A 140 -7.88 -1.24 -13.86
CA GLU A 140 -7.15 -0.10 -14.45
C GLU A 140 -7.77 1.23 -14.00
N ARG A 141 -6.91 2.23 -13.81
CA ARG A 141 -7.34 3.61 -13.55
C ARG A 141 -8.06 4.16 -14.76
N VAL A 142 -9.21 4.78 -14.52
CA VAL A 142 -9.93 5.57 -15.52
C VAL A 142 -10.08 7.02 -15.03
N PRO A 143 -10.26 7.99 -15.92
CA PRO A 143 -10.61 9.36 -15.52
C PRO A 143 -11.94 9.38 -14.76
N ALA A 144 -12.08 10.34 -13.84
CA ALA A 144 -13.36 10.59 -13.18
C ALA A 144 -14.46 10.87 -14.22
N PRO A 145 -15.66 10.25 -14.10
CA PRO A 145 -16.78 10.51 -14.99
C PRO A 145 -17.30 11.94 -14.81
N ALA A 146 -18.03 12.44 -15.80
CA ALA A 146 -18.68 13.75 -15.67
C ALA A 146 -19.82 13.69 -14.64
N ASP A 147 -20.07 14.81 -13.95
CA ASP A 147 -21.15 14.90 -12.97
C ASP A 147 -22.49 14.39 -13.54
N GLY A 148 -23.08 13.40 -12.87
CA GLY A 148 -24.37 12.80 -13.23
C GLY A 148 -24.33 11.76 -14.36
N GLU A 149 -23.15 11.42 -14.89
CA GLU A 149 -22.98 10.34 -15.86
C GLU A 149 -23.14 8.96 -15.23
N PHE A 150 -22.62 8.79 -14.01
CA PHE A 150 -22.78 7.61 -13.19
C PHE A 150 -23.50 7.95 -11.89
N ALA A 151 -24.27 7.00 -11.37
CA ALA A 151 -24.91 7.11 -10.07
C ALA A 151 -24.36 6.04 -9.13
N GLU A 152 -24.12 6.43 -7.89
CA GLU A 152 -23.78 5.48 -6.83
C GLU A 152 -24.91 4.44 -6.70
N ARG A 153 -24.54 3.17 -6.71
CA ARG A 153 -25.45 2.07 -6.48
C ARG A 153 -25.82 2.08 -4.99
N PRO A 154 -27.12 2.04 -4.63
CA PRO A 154 -27.53 1.94 -3.24
C PRO A 154 -26.92 0.69 -2.60
N TYR A 155 -26.34 0.84 -1.41
CA TYR A 155 -25.78 -0.27 -0.63
C TYR A 155 -26.81 -1.41 -0.40
N ASP A 156 -28.09 -1.06 -0.19
CA ASP A 156 -29.21 -2.02 -0.02
C ASP A 156 -29.83 -2.50 -1.35
N ALA A 157 -29.21 -2.27 -2.50
CA ALA A 157 -29.73 -2.78 -3.77
C ALA A 157 -29.74 -4.32 -3.71
N LEU A 158 -30.92 -4.91 -3.96
CA LEU A 158 -31.20 -6.36 -3.95
C LEU A 158 -30.49 -7.14 -5.09
N ASP A 159 -29.27 -6.77 -5.44
CA ASP A 159 -28.41 -7.62 -6.24
C ASP A 159 -27.73 -8.58 -5.27
N GLU A 160 -28.41 -9.67 -4.92
CA GLU A 160 -27.81 -10.82 -4.24
C GLU A 160 -26.81 -11.46 -5.21
N GLY A 161 -25.64 -10.84 -5.38
CA GLY A 161 -24.53 -11.40 -6.12
C GLY A 161 -24.05 -12.70 -5.47
N PRO A 162 -23.08 -13.40 -6.09
CA PRO A 162 -22.62 -14.66 -5.55
C PRO A 162 -22.03 -14.47 -4.15
N VAL A 163 -22.57 -15.17 -3.15
CA VAL A 163 -21.95 -15.16 -1.83
C VAL A 163 -20.74 -16.11 -1.87
N LEU A 164 -19.53 -15.59 -1.64
CA LEU A 164 -18.29 -16.37 -1.61
C LEU A 164 -17.92 -16.84 -0.21
N PHE A 165 -18.36 -16.11 0.82
CA PHE A 165 -18.06 -16.36 2.23
C PHE A 165 -19.33 -16.17 3.12
N ASP A 166 -20.45 -16.82 2.75
CA ASP A 166 -21.67 -16.84 3.56
C ASP A 166 -21.52 -17.76 4.78
N PRO A 167 -21.47 -17.28 6.03
CA PRO A 167 -21.36 -18.19 7.18
C PRO A 167 -22.52 -19.21 7.32
N ASP A 168 -23.69 -18.96 6.69
CA ASP A 168 -24.86 -19.84 6.72
C ASP A 168 -24.94 -20.81 5.51
N ASP A 169 -24.35 -20.47 4.36
CA ASP A 169 -24.32 -21.28 3.13
C ASP A 169 -22.90 -21.79 2.74
N ASP A 170 -21.86 -21.38 3.47
CA ASP A 170 -20.48 -21.66 3.13
C ASP A 170 -20.12 -23.11 3.35
N HIS A 171 -19.57 -23.67 2.29
CA HIS A 171 -18.99 -24.99 2.24
C HIS A 171 -17.69 -25.14 3.07
N GLY A 172 -17.36 -24.16 3.94
CA GLY A 172 -16.18 -24.17 4.82
C GLY A 172 -14.93 -23.52 4.23
N LEU A 173 -15.08 -22.48 3.39
CA LEU A 173 -13.95 -21.68 2.90
C LEU A 173 -13.37 -20.81 4.01
N HIS A 174 -12.06 -20.61 4.01
CA HIS A 174 -11.40 -19.68 4.90
C HIS A 174 -11.61 -18.24 4.41
N GLN A 175 -12.36 -17.46 5.19
CA GLN A 175 -12.50 -16.01 5.02
C GLN A 175 -11.50 -15.30 5.95
N PRO A 176 -10.63 -14.42 5.44
CA PRO A 176 -9.86 -13.54 6.30
C PRO A 176 -10.81 -12.66 7.13
N ASP A 177 -10.56 -12.51 8.43
CA ASP A 177 -11.42 -11.73 9.34
C ASP A 177 -11.71 -10.30 8.84
N ALA A 178 -10.81 -9.72 8.04
CA ALA A 178 -10.96 -8.37 7.51
C ALA A 178 -11.81 -8.26 6.22
N TRP A 179 -12.20 -9.38 5.60
CA TRP A 179 -12.97 -9.40 4.36
C TRP A 179 -14.46 -9.44 4.67
N GLU A 180 -14.97 -8.37 5.26
CA GLU A 180 -16.39 -8.22 5.59
C GLU A 180 -17.17 -7.67 4.38
N GLU A 181 -18.45 -8.02 4.28
CA GLU A 181 -19.45 -7.38 3.39
C GLU A 181 -19.04 -7.20 1.90
N PRO A 182 -19.04 -8.28 1.09
CA PRO A 182 -18.71 -8.18 -0.33
C PRO A 182 -19.66 -7.27 -1.10
N ALA A 183 -19.12 -6.44 -1.99
CA ALA A 183 -19.93 -5.67 -2.94
C ALA A 183 -20.13 -6.46 -4.25
N PRO A 184 -21.37 -6.78 -4.64
CA PRO A 184 -21.66 -7.53 -5.86
C PRO A 184 -21.47 -6.67 -7.11
N LEU A 185 -20.71 -7.20 -8.09
CA LEU A 185 -20.44 -6.53 -9.37
C LEU A 185 -21.18 -7.16 -10.56
N GLY A 186 -21.95 -8.21 -10.30
CA GLY A 186 -22.64 -9.01 -11.32
C GLY A 186 -21.73 -10.04 -12.00
N GLY A 187 -22.33 -10.99 -12.75
CA GLY A 187 -21.58 -11.98 -13.55
C GLY A 187 -20.61 -12.83 -12.72
N ASP A 188 -21.07 -13.35 -11.58
CA ASP A 188 -20.29 -14.12 -10.61
C ASP A 188 -19.11 -13.36 -9.96
N ARG A 189 -19.06 -12.03 -10.06
CA ARG A 189 -18.00 -11.21 -9.46
C ARG A 189 -18.42 -10.48 -8.20
N VAL A 190 -17.50 -10.44 -7.25
CA VAL A 190 -17.61 -9.67 -6.00
C VAL A 190 -16.31 -8.92 -5.73
N MET A 191 -16.45 -7.78 -5.08
CA MET A 191 -15.35 -6.96 -4.61
C MET A 191 -15.24 -7.06 -3.09
N PHE A 192 -14.01 -7.13 -2.60
CA PHE A 192 -13.66 -6.89 -1.20
C PHE A 192 -12.69 -5.72 -1.13
N PHE A 193 -12.78 -4.93 -0.07
CA PHE A 193 -11.78 -3.92 0.26
C PHE A 193 -11.59 -3.82 1.77
N GLU A 194 -10.38 -3.44 2.16
CA GLU A 194 -9.99 -3.15 3.55
C GLU A 194 -8.70 -2.30 3.52
N PRO A 195 -8.13 -1.89 4.67
CA PRO A 195 -6.91 -1.06 4.67
C PRO A 195 -5.70 -1.63 3.91
N ARG A 196 -5.65 -2.95 3.63
CA ARG A 196 -4.60 -3.55 2.80
C ARG A 196 -4.84 -3.36 1.29
N GLY A 197 -6.05 -3.03 0.85
CA GLY A 197 -6.35 -2.72 -0.54
C GLY A 197 -7.71 -3.19 -1.01
N VAL A 198 -7.87 -3.35 -2.32
CA VAL A 198 -9.10 -3.79 -2.98
C VAL A 198 -8.82 -4.98 -3.90
N VAL A 199 -9.75 -5.92 -3.96
CA VAL A 199 -9.66 -7.10 -4.81
C VAL A 199 -11.02 -7.40 -5.44
N VAL A 200 -10.98 -7.84 -6.71
CA VAL A 200 -12.15 -8.42 -7.37
C VAL A 200 -11.94 -9.90 -7.59
N LEU A 201 -12.89 -10.69 -7.10
CA LEU A 201 -12.93 -12.14 -7.22
C LEU A 201 -14.07 -12.56 -8.14
N GLU A 202 -13.87 -13.65 -8.85
CA GLU A 202 -14.89 -14.32 -9.65
C GLU A 202 -15.15 -15.70 -9.05
N ARG A 203 -16.40 -15.96 -8.64
CA ARG A 203 -16.84 -17.25 -8.10
C ARG A 203 -16.85 -18.30 -9.22
N ASN A 204 -16.36 -19.48 -8.92
CA ASN A 204 -16.48 -20.63 -9.81
C ASN A 204 -17.69 -21.49 -9.38
N GLY A 205 -18.87 -21.21 -9.96
CA GLY A 205 -20.12 -21.88 -9.60
C GLY A 205 -20.08 -23.41 -9.70
N THR A 206 -19.25 -23.99 -10.57
CA THR A 206 -19.15 -25.46 -10.70
C THR A 206 -18.32 -26.15 -9.62
N ALA A 207 -17.43 -25.41 -8.96
CA ALA A 207 -16.57 -25.92 -7.89
C ALA A 207 -17.14 -25.62 -6.49
N ALA A 208 -17.83 -24.49 -6.34
CA ALA A 208 -18.47 -24.08 -5.09
C ALA A 208 -19.60 -25.04 -4.68
N ASP A 209 -20.42 -25.51 -5.63
CA ASP A 209 -21.57 -26.38 -5.35
C ASP A 209 -21.20 -27.86 -5.08
N GLY A 210 -19.90 -28.20 -5.20
CA GLY A 210 -19.38 -29.53 -4.92
C GLY A 210 -19.00 -29.69 -3.45
N GLN A 211 -19.22 -30.87 -2.88
CA GLN A 211 -18.75 -31.17 -1.52
C GLN A 211 -17.22 -31.02 -1.47
N ILE A 212 -16.74 -29.94 -0.84
CA ILE A 212 -15.33 -29.72 -0.58
C ILE A 212 -14.76 -30.99 0.06
N SER A 213 -13.71 -31.57 -0.53
CA SER A 213 -13.17 -32.85 -0.05
C SER A 213 -12.76 -32.72 1.42
N SER A 214 -13.10 -33.72 2.23
CA SER A 214 -13.00 -33.73 3.69
C SER A 214 -11.58 -33.75 4.29
N GLU A 215 -10.54 -33.41 3.53
CA GLU A 215 -9.15 -33.41 3.99
C GLU A 215 -8.57 -31.98 3.87
N ALA A 216 -9.16 -31.06 4.62
CA ALA A 216 -8.53 -29.77 4.89
C ALA A 216 -7.22 -30.02 5.66
N VAL A 217 -6.16 -29.34 5.26
CA VAL A 217 -4.81 -29.52 5.80
C VAL A 217 -4.13 -28.17 5.91
N SER A 218 -3.32 -27.99 6.95
CA SER A 218 -2.47 -26.80 7.03
C SER A 218 -1.34 -26.90 6.01
N TRP A 219 -1.24 -25.92 5.12
CA TRP A 219 -0.18 -25.83 4.10
C TRP A 219 1.11 -25.19 4.63
N GLY A 220 1.11 -24.79 5.91
CA GLY A 220 2.22 -24.15 6.60
C GLY A 220 1.84 -22.77 7.13
N SER A 221 2.77 -22.19 7.88
CA SER A 221 2.77 -20.76 8.22
C SER A 221 4.02 -20.12 7.65
N GLY A 222 3.89 -18.88 7.18
CA GLY A 222 4.99 -18.12 6.60
C GLY A 222 5.40 -16.97 7.51
N ALA A 223 6.71 -16.74 7.66
CA ALA A 223 7.18 -15.45 8.13
C ALA A 223 6.99 -14.41 7.00
N PRO A 224 6.50 -13.20 7.32
CA PRO A 224 6.38 -12.15 6.31
C PRO A 224 7.69 -11.93 5.57
N TRP A 225 7.61 -11.99 4.26
CA TRP A 225 8.79 -11.86 3.41
C TRP A 225 8.42 -11.26 2.07
N PHE A 226 9.17 -10.24 1.67
CA PHE A 226 9.08 -9.61 0.38
C PHE A 226 10.45 -9.58 -0.30
N ALA A 227 10.49 -10.01 -1.56
CA ALA A 227 11.72 -10.12 -2.34
C ALA A 227 12.16 -8.78 -2.96
N GLY A 228 11.25 -7.81 -3.05
CA GLY A 228 11.56 -6.51 -3.64
C GLY A 228 12.59 -5.74 -2.81
N PRO A 229 13.20 -4.70 -3.38
CA PRO A 229 14.21 -3.92 -2.68
C PRO A 229 13.66 -3.38 -1.37
N THR A 230 14.45 -3.44 -0.30
CA THR A 230 14.13 -2.73 0.93
C THR A 230 14.07 -1.25 0.60
N ALA A 231 12.95 -0.60 0.92
CA ALA A 231 12.72 0.79 0.54
C ALA A 231 13.78 1.74 1.13
N ALA A 232 14.36 1.40 2.28
CA ALA A 232 15.47 2.15 2.87
C ALA A 232 16.71 2.21 1.96
N GLU A 233 16.99 1.16 1.18
CA GLU A 233 18.21 1.04 0.36
C GLU A 233 18.08 1.66 -1.04
N ALA A 234 16.86 1.81 -1.55
CA ALA A 234 16.61 2.41 -2.86
C ALA A 234 16.55 3.95 -2.78
N PRO A 235 17.18 4.72 -3.69
CA PRO A 235 16.98 6.17 -3.81
C PRO A 235 15.51 6.52 -4.08
N LEU A 236 15.11 7.76 -3.79
CA LEU A 236 13.83 8.26 -4.27
C LEU A 236 13.89 8.42 -5.80
N ASP A 237 12.90 7.85 -6.49
CA ASP A 237 12.62 8.11 -7.90
C ASP A 237 11.16 8.51 -8.09
N ALA A 238 10.83 8.98 -9.30
CA ALA A 238 9.49 9.46 -9.61
C ALA A 238 8.43 8.38 -9.40
N ALA A 239 8.71 7.13 -9.80
CA ALA A 239 7.76 6.02 -9.66
C ALA A 239 7.48 5.70 -8.19
N ARG A 240 8.50 5.76 -7.32
CA ARG A 240 8.34 5.55 -5.89
C ARG A 240 7.46 6.62 -5.24
N LEU A 241 7.73 7.88 -5.56
CA LEU A 241 6.99 9.01 -5.01
C LEU A 241 5.57 9.08 -5.57
N GLU A 242 5.38 8.86 -6.88
CA GLU A 242 4.05 8.78 -7.49
C GLU A 242 3.20 7.68 -6.85
N GLU A 243 3.79 6.54 -6.50
CA GLU A 243 3.03 5.49 -5.84
C GLU A 243 2.67 5.83 -4.38
N ALA A 244 3.46 6.65 -3.69
CA ALA A 244 3.17 7.09 -2.33
C ALA A 244 2.18 8.27 -2.28
N PHE A 245 2.29 9.22 -3.20
CA PHE A 245 1.57 10.50 -3.17
C PHE A 245 0.59 10.72 -4.33
N ASP A 246 0.49 9.77 -5.28
CA ASP A 246 -0.13 9.92 -6.60
C ASP A 246 0.52 10.97 -7.49
N ALA A 247 0.25 10.88 -8.80
CA ALA A 247 0.79 11.81 -9.80
C ALA A 247 0.37 13.27 -9.52
N ASP A 248 -0.87 13.48 -9.08
CA ASP A 248 -1.42 14.81 -8.79
C ASP A 248 -0.93 15.38 -7.44
N GLY A 249 -0.46 14.52 -6.53
CA GLY A 249 0.15 14.92 -5.26
C GLY A 249 1.65 15.25 -5.37
N MET A 250 2.20 15.23 -6.58
CA MET A 250 3.62 15.47 -6.85
C MET A 250 3.80 16.68 -7.78
N VAL A 251 4.92 17.39 -7.60
CA VAL A 251 5.38 18.40 -8.57
C VAL A 251 6.79 18.10 -9.04
N LEU A 252 6.97 18.09 -10.36
CA LEU A 252 8.26 18.05 -11.01
C LEU A 252 8.63 19.46 -11.47
N LEU A 253 9.74 19.99 -10.95
CA LEU A 253 10.22 21.32 -11.34
C LEU A 253 11.16 21.23 -12.53
N THR A 254 11.18 22.28 -13.34
CA THR A 254 12.23 22.50 -14.33
C THR A 254 13.42 23.22 -13.68
N PRO A 255 14.65 23.07 -14.21
CA PRO A 255 15.84 23.71 -13.62
C PRO A 255 15.73 25.23 -13.43
N ASP A 256 14.96 25.91 -14.29
CA ASP A 256 14.71 27.36 -14.26
C ASP A 256 13.59 27.77 -13.29
N GLN A 257 12.77 26.82 -12.83
CA GLN A 257 11.77 27.04 -11.77
C GLN A 257 12.36 26.95 -10.35
N LEU A 258 13.58 26.42 -10.19
CA LEU A 258 14.22 26.32 -8.89
C LEU A 258 14.67 27.69 -8.35
N PRO A 259 14.73 27.90 -7.02
CA PRO A 259 15.27 29.12 -6.45
C PRO A 259 16.72 29.33 -6.89
N ALA A 260 17.08 30.56 -7.30
CA ALA A 260 18.43 30.86 -7.79
C ALA A 260 19.51 30.61 -6.71
N ALA A 261 19.16 30.83 -5.45
CA ALA A 261 20.05 30.60 -4.31
C ALA A 261 20.33 29.11 -4.03
N LEU A 262 19.46 28.19 -4.47
CA LEU A 262 19.61 26.76 -4.23
C LEU A 262 20.73 26.19 -5.12
N THR A 263 21.91 25.98 -4.54
CA THR A 263 23.09 25.46 -5.25
C THR A 263 23.40 24.00 -4.91
N HIS A 264 22.76 23.45 -3.87
CA HIS A 264 22.92 22.05 -3.47
C HIS A 264 22.41 21.09 -4.56
N ALA A 265 23.33 20.46 -5.28
CA ALA A 265 23.01 19.62 -6.45
C ALA A 265 22.01 18.47 -6.14
N PRO A 266 22.15 17.68 -5.05
CA PRO A 266 21.19 16.62 -4.74
C PRO A 266 19.76 17.11 -4.55
N THR A 267 19.54 18.25 -3.89
CA THR A 267 18.18 18.82 -3.72
C THR A 267 17.61 19.28 -5.06
N ARG A 268 18.44 19.85 -5.93
CA ARG A 268 18.02 20.24 -7.29
C ARG A 268 17.64 19.02 -8.12
N ASP A 269 18.46 17.97 -8.07
CA ASP A 269 18.22 16.73 -8.82
C ASP A 269 16.95 16.04 -8.34
N LEU A 270 16.74 15.93 -7.02
CA LEU A 270 15.50 15.40 -6.44
C LEU A 270 14.26 16.12 -7.01
N ALA A 271 14.24 17.45 -6.95
CA ALA A 271 13.10 18.26 -7.38
C ALA A 271 12.82 18.21 -8.89
N VAL A 272 13.84 17.95 -9.72
CA VAL A 272 13.74 17.93 -11.19
C VAL A 272 13.54 16.52 -11.76
N THR A 273 13.93 15.48 -11.03
CA THR A 273 13.88 14.09 -11.54
C THR A 273 12.84 13.22 -10.86
N ALA A 274 12.76 13.24 -9.53
CA ALA A 274 11.79 12.47 -8.77
C ALA A 274 10.56 13.30 -8.38
N GLY A 275 10.74 14.60 -8.17
CA GLY A 275 9.71 15.54 -7.75
C GLY A 275 9.62 15.71 -6.24
N LEU A 276 8.71 16.58 -5.80
CA LEU A 276 8.41 16.85 -4.39
C LEU A 276 6.91 16.68 -4.12
N PRO A 277 6.51 16.16 -2.95
CA PRO A 277 5.10 16.08 -2.58
C PRO A 277 4.54 17.49 -2.40
N THR A 278 3.44 17.80 -3.10
CA THR A 278 2.77 19.10 -3.01
C THR A 278 2.01 19.24 -1.68
N TRP A 279 1.52 18.11 -1.17
CA TRP A 279 0.77 18.00 0.06
C TRP A 279 1.05 16.66 0.75
N PHE A 280 0.97 16.65 2.07
CA PHE A 280 0.99 15.45 2.89
C PHE A 280 0.10 15.67 4.10
N ALA A 281 -0.51 14.61 4.61
CA ALA A 281 -1.22 14.63 5.87
C ALA A 281 -1.16 13.30 6.59
N ALA A 282 -1.08 13.37 7.91
CA ALA A 282 -1.24 12.23 8.80
C ALA A 282 -1.82 12.72 10.14
N GLY A 283 -2.91 12.11 10.59
CA GLY A 283 -3.61 12.52 11.80
C GLY A 283 -4.05 13.98 11.74
N VAL A 284 -3.60 14.79 12.70
CA VAL A 284 -3.94 16.22 12.84
C VAL A 284 -2.91 17.16 12.21
N ALA A 285 -1.99 16.64 11.41
CA ALA A 285 -0.95 17.41 10.77
C ALA A 285 -1.08 17.38 9.25
N THR A 286 -0.86 18.53 8.61
CA THR A 286 -0.77 18.65 7.15
C THR A 286 0.48 19.42 6.78
N PHE A 287 1.14 19.02 5.69
CA PHE A 287 2.23 19.73 5.06
C PHE A 287 1.79 20.26 3.71
N THR A 288 2.13 21.50 3.41
CA THR A 288 1.94 22.09 2.08
C THR A 288 3.27 22.63 1.55
N LEU A 289 3.62 22.25 0.34
CA LEU A 289 4.83 22.68 -0.35
C LEU A 289 4.72 24.14 -0.80
N ALA A 290 5.73 24.95 -0.49
CA ALA A 290 5.79 26.36 -0.91
C ALA A 290 6.24 26.52 -2.39
N TRP A 291 6.85 25.50 -2.97
CA TRP A 291 7.46 25.51 -4.30
C TRP A 291 6.49 25.20 -5.45
N ALA A 292 5.24 24.83 -5.13
CA ALA A 292 4.22 24.54 -6.12
C ALA A 292 3.88 25.74 -7.01
N ASP A 293 3.26 25.50 -8.17
CA ASP A 293 2.79 26.51 -9.13
C ASP A 293 3.87 27.48 -9.65
N GLY A 294 5.13 27.03 -9.74
CA GLY A 294 6.25 27.86 -10.21
C GLY A 294 6.67 28.97 -9.23
N LYS A 295 6.19 28.94 -7.98
CA LYS A 295 6.49 29.95 -6.95
C LYS A 295 7.93 29.86 -6.43
N ALA A 296 8.62 28.75 -6.68
CA ALA A 296 9.98 28.52 -6.22
C ALA A 296 11.03 29.48 -6.81
N GLN A 297 10.87 29.90 -8.07
CA GLN A 297 11.87 30.69 -8.79
C GLN A 297 12.19 32.04 -8.12
N GLY A 298 11.21 32.64 -7.44
CA GLY A 298 11.33 33.93 -6.78
C GLY A 298 11.61 33.86 -5.28
N LEU A 299 11.87 32.67 -4.73
CA LEU A 299 12.15 32.51 -3.31
C LEU A 299 13.56 32.96 -2.99
N GLU A 300 13.64 33.94 -2.09
CA GLU A 300 14.88 34.40 -1.50
C GLU A 300 15.09 33.74 -0.12
N PRO A 301 16.35 33.53 0.30
CA PRO A 301 16.65 33.08 1.64
C PRO A 301 16.09 34.05 2.69
N ASP A 302 15.65 33.51 3.83
CA ASP A 302 15.19 34.30 4.96
C ASP A 302 16.34 34.96 5.74
N GLU A 303 16.03 35.56 6.89
CA GLU A 303 17.01 36.18 7.79
C GLU A 303 18.08 35.20 8.34
N ASN A 304 17.83 33.89 8.27
CA ASN A 304 18.77 32.83 8.65
C ASN A 304 19.52 32.26 7.44
N GLY A 305 19.30 32.81 6.24
CA GLY A 305 19.89 32.31 5.00
C GLY A 305 19.26 31.01 4.50
N LEU A 306 18.02 30.70 4.90
CA LEU A 306 17.34 29.46 4.54
C LEU A 306 16.16 29.71 3.58
N LEU A 307 15.93 28.78 2.65
CA LEU A 307 14.82 28.86 1.70
C LEU A 307 13.58 28.17 2.29
N HIS A 308 12.41 28.77 2.14
CA HIS A 308 11.16 28.17 2.59
C HIS A 308 10.76 27.01 1.65
N LEU A 309 10.79 25.78 2.17
CA LEU A 309 10.40 24.58 1.43
C LEU A 309 8.88 24.36 1.52
N GLY A 310 8.31 24.50 2.72
CA GLY A 310 6.89 24.30 2.96
C GLY A 310 6.49 24.57 4.40
N THR A 311 5.24 24.29 4.72
CA THR A 311 4.66 24.60 6.03
C THR A 311 3.88 23.40 6.55
N PHE A 312 4.12 23.04 7.80
CA PHE A 312 3.23 22.19 8.58
C PHE A 312 2.18 23.02 9.30
N GLU A 313 0.91 22.66 9.12
CA GLU A 313 -0.15 22.95 10.08
C GLU A 313 -0.27 21.76 11.01
N LEU A 314 -0.01 21.96 12.29
CA LEU A 314 -0.03 20.94 13.34
C LEU A 314 -1.29 21.12 14.21
N ALA A 315 -1.45 20.22 15.18
CA ALA A 315 -2.58 20.26 16.12
C ALA A 315 -2.75 21.62 16.80
N TYR A 316 -3.99 22.03 17.04
CA TYR A 316 -4.34 23.21 17.85
C TYR A 316 -3.82 24.56 17.33
N GLY A 317 -3.61 24.69 16.01
CA GLY A 317 -3.20 25.94 15.38
C GLY A 317 -1.70 26.24 15.48
N ASP A 318 -0.91 25.23 15.85
CA ASP A 318 0.53 25.26 15.82
C ASP A 318 1.04 25.18 14.38
N ILE A 319 2.04 25.99 14.02
CA ILE A 319 2.53 26.13 12.64
C ILE A 319 4.05 26.01 12.63
N GLY A 320 4.54 25.17 11.73
CA GLY A 320 5.95 24.91 11.51
C GLY A 320 6.40 25.26 10.11
N ARG A 321 7.36 26.16 9.96
CA ARG A 321 7.98 26.44 8.65
C ARG A 321 9.15 25.50 8.43
N VAL A 322 9.08 24.70 7.37
CA VAL A 322 10.18 23.83 6.92
C VAL A 322 11.06 24.61 5.96
N LEU A 323 12.34 24.66 6.29
CA LEU A 323 13.35 25.48 5.63
C LEU A 323 14.48 24.60 5.11
N VAL A 324 15.06 24.93 3.96
CA VAL A 324 16.19 24.21 3.37
C VAL A 324 17.41 25.12 3.24
N HIS A 325 18.57 24.63 3.66
CA HIS A 325 19.84 25.32 3.49
C HIS A 325 20.27 25.28 2.01
N PRO A 326 20.46 26.43 1.34
CA PRO A 326 20.64 26.47 -0.11
C PRO A 326 21.86 25.71 -0.64
N GLU A 327 22.94 25.63 0.15
CA GLU A 327 24.22 25.02 -0.27
C GLU A 327 24.39 23.57 0.17
N THR A 328 23.71 23.14 1.24
CA THR A 328 23.92 21.84 1.88
C THR A 328 22.70 20.94 1.82
N GLY A 329 21.54 21.48 1.46
CA GLY A 329 20.27 20.75 1.43
C GLY A 329 19.69 20.42 2.80
N ALA A 330 20.40 20.75 3.89
CA ALA A 330 19.96 20.47 5.25
C ALA A 330 18.61 21.10 5.55
N VAL A 331 17.73 20.34 6.20
CA VAL A 331 16.36 20.78 6.48
C VAL A 331 16.28 21.19 7.95
N SER A 332 15.78 22.40 8.17
CA SER A 332 15.50 22.95 9.49
C SER A 332 14.03 23.30 9.61
N MET A 333 13.56 23.40 10.85
CA MET A 333 12.20 23.83 11.13
C MET A 333 12.22 25.03 12.07
N VAL A 334 11.32 25.97 11.82
CA VAL A 334 10.98 27.07 12.74
C VAL A 334 9.56 26.85 13.21
N ARG A 335 9.35 26.79 14.52
CA ARG A 335 8.05 26.54 15.14
C ARG A 335 7.81 27.58 16.24
N ASN A 336 6.59 28.11 16.35
CA ASN A 336 6.16 29.02 17.42
C ASN A 336 7.08 30.23 17.72
N GLY A 337 7.80 30.73 16.71
CA GLY A 337 8.70 31.88 16.86
C GLY A 337 10.06 31.55 17.50
N GLU A 338 10.38 30.27 17.68
CA GLU A 338 11.71 29.82 18.06
C GLU A 338 12.69 29.90 16.88
N GLY A 339 13.99 29.88 17.18
CA GLY A 339 15.02 29.82 16.14
C GLY A 339 14.99 28.51 15.35
N PRO A 340 15.58 28.46 14.15
CA PRO A 340 15.62 27.23 13.36
C PRO A 340 16.38 26.12 14.10
N PHE A 341 15.79 24.93 14.16
CA PHE A 341 16.45 23.71 14.66
C PHE A 341 16.60 22.65 13.55
N PRO A 342 17.61 21.77 13.61
CA PRO A 342 17.78 20.68 12.65
C PRO A 342 16.57 19.74 12.66
N PHE A 343 16.02 19.43 11.48
CA PHE A 343 14.79 18.65 11.36
C PHE A 343 14.96 17.38 10.50
N ALA A 344 15.78 17.47 9.45
CA ALA A 344 16.25 16.33 8.68
C ALA A 344 17.61 16.67 8.05
N ARG A 345 18.46 15.66 7.86
CA ARG A 345 19.81 15.82 7.31
C ARG A 345 19.84 16.50 5.95
N ASP A 346 18.89 16.17 5.09
CA ASP A 346 18.73 16.76 3.77
C ASP A 346 17.27 16.64 3.26
N THR A 347 17.01 17.23 2.10
CA THR A 347 15.68 17.23 1.47
C THR A 347 15.21 15.82 1.10
N GLU A 348 16.10 14.92 0.68
CA GLU A 348 15.72 13.54 0.34
C GLU A 348 15.26 12.80 1.60
N THR A 349 16.01 12.93 2.68
CA THR A 349 15.69 12.34 3.99
C THR A 349 14.34 12.86 4.51
N PHE A 350 14.09 14.17 4.41
CA PHE A 350 12.79 14.73 4.76
C PHE A 350 11.63 14.10 3.97
N VAL A 351 11.75 14.00 2.63
CA VAL A 351 10.71 13.39 1.79
C VAL A 351 10.56 11.90 2.07
N ARG A 352 11.65 11.18 2.33
CA ARG A 352 11.64 9.76 2.74
C ARG A 352 10.90 9.54 4.05
N LEU A 353 11.00 10.44 5.02
CA LEU A 353 10.26 10.33 6.27
C LEU A 353 8.74 10.44 6.02
N LEU A 354 8.30 11.38 5.18
CA LEU A 354 6.89 11.48 4.77
C LEU A 354 6.42 10.23 4.01
N GLU A 355 7.22 9.76 3.04
CA GLU A 355 6.93 8.55 2.27
C GLU A 355 6.86 7.31 3.16
N THR A 356 7.71 7.22 4.17
CA THR A 356 7.75 6.10 5.12
C THR A 356 6.47 6.03 5.95
N VAL A 357 5.89 7.18 6.34
CA VAL A 357 4.58 7.21 7.00
C VAL A 357 3.51 6.58 6.10
N TYR A 358 3.38 7.02 4.85
CA TYR A 358 2.38 6.49 3.91
C TYR A 358 2.59 5.03 3.53
N ARG A 359 3.84 4.60 3.45
CA ARG A 359 4.17 3.21 3.21
C ARG A 359 3.69 2.35 4.38
N PHE A 360 4.17 2.63 5.59
CA PHE A 360 3.89 1.77 6.75
C PHE A 360 2.48 1.90 7.34
N MET A 361 1.73 2.95 7.02
CA MET A 361 0.41 3.22 7.61
C MET A 361 -0.50 1.98 7.66
N SER A 362 -0.69 1.30 6.52
CA SER A 362 -1.49 0.07 6.43
C SER A 362 -0.93 -1.07 7.29
N ALA A 363 0.39 -1.22 7.36
CA ALA A 363 1.02 -2.28 8.15
C ALA A 363 1.02 -2.00 9.66
N CYS A 364 0.97 -0.73 10.08
CA CYS A 364 0.89 -0.34 11.49
C CYS A 364 -0.49 -0.62 12.08
N TRP A 365 -1.55 -0.49 11.29
CA TRP A 365 -2.94 -0.72 11.72
C TRP A 365 -3.47 -2.11 11.37
N SER A 366 -3.16 -2.59 10.17
CA SER A 366 -3.60 -3.88 9.64
C SER A 366 -2.38 -4.74 9.26
N PRO A 367 -1.52 -5.11 10.22
CA PRO A 367 -0.38 -6.01 9.96
C PRO A 367 -0.89 -7.38 9.51
N TYR A 368 -0.12 -8.07 8.69
CA TYR A 368 -0.29 -9.51 8.51
C TYR A 368 0.23 -10.27 9.73
N PRO A 369 -0.19 -11.54 9.92
CA PRO A 369 0.43 -12.43 10.89
C PRO A 369 1.95 -12.45 10.76
N GLY A 370 2.64 -12.18 11.88
CA GLY A 370 4.09 -12.09 11.95
C GLY A 370 4.71 -10.76 11.53
N GLU A 371 3.94 -9.80 10.99
CA GLU A 371 4.44 -8.45 10.70
C GLU A 371 4.50 -7.63 11.99
N TYR A 372 5.56 -6.84 12.14
CA TYR A 372 5.73 -5.94 13.27
C TYR A 372 5.72 -4.49 12.79
N GLY A 373 4.66 -4.09 12.07
CA GLY A 373 4.58 -2.80 11.36
C GLY A 373 5.06 -1.60 12.17
N LYS A 374 4.59 -1.45 13.42
CA LYS A 374 5.02 -0.35 14.32
C LYS A 374 6.51 -0.38 14.65
N ARG A 375 7.05 -1.56 15.00
CA ARG A 375 8.46 -1.73 15.38
C ARG A 375 9.36 -1.51 14.18
N ASP A 376 8.96 -2.04 13.02
CA ASP A 376 9.74 -1.98 11.80
C ASP A 376 9.72 -0.54 11.22
N PHE A 377 8.59 0.17 11.32
CA PHE A 377 8.49 1.60 11.05
C PHE A 377 9.46 2.41 11.91
N LEU A 378 9.42 2.24 13.24
CA LEU A 378 10.30 2.95 14.18
C LEU A 378 11.78 2.66 13.90
N SER A 379 12.11 1.41 13.58
CA SER A 379 13.46 1.02 13.20
C SER A 379 13.92 1.70 11.91
N GLU A 380 13.02 1.87 10.95
CA GLU A 380 13.33 2.50 9.67
C GLU A 380 13.51 4.02 9.80
N VAL A 381 12.60 4.73 10.48
CA VAL A 381 12.74 6.19 10.68
C VAL A 381 13.97 6.53 11.51
N ALA A 382 14.29 5.74 12.55
CA ALA A 382 15.51 5.91 13.33
C ALA A 382 16.80 5.70 12.52
N ALA A 383 16.77 4.78 11.55
CA ALA A 383 17.90 4.55 10.64
C ALA A 383 18.05 5.68 9.60
N LEU A 384 16.93 6.23 9.13
CA LEU A 384 16.91 7.34 8.17
C LEU A 384 17.38 8.65 8.82
N GLU A 385 16.77 9.02 9.95
CA GLU A 385 17.05 10.27 10.67
C GLU A 385 16.99 10.04 12.20
N PRO A 386 18.14 9.83 12.87
CA PRO A 386 18.17 9.63 14.31
C PRO A 386 17.51 10.75 15.12
N LEU A 387 17.53 12.00 14.62
CA LEU A 387 16.88 13.14 15.29
C LEU A 387 15.35 13.01 15.35
N SER A 388 14.72 12.15 14.54
CA SER A 388 13.27 11.96 14.56
C SER A 388 12.79 11.08 15.71
N VAL A 389 13.70 10.45 16.46
CA VAL A 389 13.40 9.55 17.58
C VAL A 389 14.24 9.84 18.83
N ASP A 390 15.04 10.91 18.81
CA ASP A 390 15.86 11.34 19.94
C ASP A 390 15.02 12.23 20.87
N GLU A 391 14.57 11.70 22.01
CA GLU A 391 13.73 12.40 22.99
C GLU A 391 14.34 13.73 23.50
N GLU A 392 15.64 13.96 23.33
CA GLU A 392 16.30 15.23 23.70
C GLU A 392 16.30 16.26 22.56
N ALA A 393 15.97 15.86 21.32
CA ALA A 393 16.00 16.71 20.13
C ALA A 393 14.65 17.42 19.90
N PRO A 394 14.63 18.73 19.57
CA PRO A 394 13.38 19.44 19.24
C PRO A 394 12.62 18.86 18.03
N ALA A 395 13.33 18.17 17.13
CA ALA A 395 12.76 17.52 15.97
C ALA A 395 11.87 16.33 16.36
N GLU A 396 12.27 15.55 17.36
CA GLU A 396 11.51 14.39 17.83
C GLU A 396 10.11 14.82 18.24
N ASN A 397 9.96 15.92 18.99
CA ASN A 397 8.63 16.36 19.40
C ASN A 397 7.68 16.63 18.22
N VAL A 398 8.18 17.09 17.07
CA VAL A 398 7.34 17.29 15.89
C VAL A 398 7.09 15.97 15.15
N TRP A 399 8.13 15.16 14.99
CA TRP A 399 8.03 13.86 14.33
C TRP A 399 7.14 12.88 15.11
N GLU A 400 7.19 12.88 16.44
CA GLU A 400 6.31 12.13 17.34
C GLU A 400 4.85 12.43 17.05
N HIS A 401 4.46 13.71 16.88
CA HIS A 401 3.07 14.07 16.53
C HIS A 401 2.66 13.51 15.17
N LEU A 402 3.58 13.48 14.19
CA LEU A 402 3.33 12.91 12.87
C LEU A 402 3.24 11.38 12.92
N PHE A 403 4.07 10.74 13.74
CA PHE A 403 4.16 9.28 13.85
C PHE A 403 3.04 8.70 14.72
N ALA A 404 2.62 9.42 15.76
CA ALA A 404 1.47 9.08 16.59
C ALA A 404 0.21 8.85 15.74
N ALA A 405 0.10 9.55 14.60
CA ALA A 405 -0.97 9.35 13.64
C ALA A 405 -1.11 7.89 13.20
N ILE A 406 -0.02 7.12 13.07
CA ILE A 406 -0.07 5.71 12.63
C ILE A 406 0.33 4.73 13.73
N LEU A 407 0.94 5.20 14.81
CA LEU A 407 1.41 4.37 15.93
C LEU A 407 0.41 4.30 17.08
N GLU A 408 -0.33 5.37 17.34
CA GLU A 408 -1.15 5.52 18.55
C GLU A 408 -2.63 5.71 18.23
N LEU A 409 -2.94 6.52 17.22
CA LEU A 409 -4.31 6.75 16.81
C LEU A 409 -4.88 5.48 16.15
N SER A 410 -6.18 5.25 16.36
CA SER A 410 -6.92 4.26 15.59
C SER A 410 -6.95 4.67 14.11
N PRO A 411 -7.34 3.76 13.19
CA PRO A 411 -7.54 4.12 11.78
C PRO A 411 -8.47 5.33 11.58
N TRP A 412 -9.36 5.59 12.53
CA TRP A 412 -10.30 6.73 12.50
C TRP A 412 -9.70 8.07 12.97
N GLY A 413 -8.42 8.10 13.35
CA GLY A 413 -7.71 9.31 13.73
C GLY A 413 -8.03 9.86 15.13
N PHE A 414 -8.63 9.04 16.01
CA PHE A 414 -8.85 9.35 17.43
C PHE A 414 -8.64 8.14 18.34
#